data_AF-A0A4P6BC69-F1
#
_entry.id   AF-A0A4P6BC69-F1
#
_cell.length_a   1.000
_cell.length_b   1.000
_cell.length_c   1.000
_cell.angle_alpha   90.00
_cell.angle_beta   90.00
_cell.angle_gamma   90.00
#
_symmetry.space_group_name_H-M   'P 1'
#
loop_
_entity.id
_entity.type
_entity.pdbx_description
1 polymer ?
#
loop_
_entity_poly.entity_id
_entity_poly.type
_entity_poly.pdbx_seq_one_letter_code
_entity_poly.pdbx_strand_id
1 'polypeptide(L)'
;MGTQPDELAAYYAKKYPLTFTDDYSKTDPFLTELYREAWQVAVRAAAILKERYGAQKVVAFGSLVDRSRFSRWSDVDLAAWGIPDNRFYAAVGVVTGLSEKFKVDLVDPEDCRASLRRAIESEGVEL
;
A
#
# COMPACT_ATOMS: atom_id res chain seq x y z
N MET A 1 38.29 -0.34 1.85
CA MET A 1 37.76 -0.93 0.60
C MET A 1 36.25 -0.83 0.65
N GLY A 2 35.69 0.26 0.12
CA GLY A 2 34.24 0.41 0.01
C GLY A 2 33.79 -0.20 -1.31
N THR A 3 33.25 -1.41 -1.27
CA THR A 3 32.55 -1.98 -2.43
C THR A 3 31.39 -1.08 -2.78
N GLN A 4 31.29 -0.70 -4.06
CA GLN A 4 30.21 0.16 -4.52
C GLN A 4 28.87 -0.57 -4.35
N PRO A 5 27.79 0.14 -3.96
CA PRO A 5 26.48 -0.47 -3.68
C PRO A 5 25.98 -1.42 -4.78
N ASP A 6 26.30 -1.10 -6.04
CA ASP A 6 25.89 -1.86 -7.21
C ASP A 6 26.59 -3.23 -7.32
N GLU A 7 27.85 -3.33 -6.89
CA GLU A 7 28.59 -4.60 -6.87
C GLU A 7 28.03 -5.56 -5.82
N LEU A 8 27.59 -5.02 -4.68
CA LEU A 8 26.93 -5.77 -3.62
C LEU A 8 25.57 -6.30 -4.06
N ALA A 9 24.77 -5.47 -4.75
CA ALA A 9 23.50 -5.89 -5.31
C ALA A 9 23.68 -7.03 -6.33
N ALA A 10 24.65 -6.90 -7.24
CA ALA A 10 24.97 -7.94 -8.22
C ALA A 10 25.46 -9.26 -7.57
N TYR A 11 26.29 -9.15 -6.53
CA TYR A 11 26.75 -10.31 -5.76
C TYR A 11 25.58 -11.05 -5.09
N TYR A 12 24.68 -10.32 -4.45
CA TYR A 12 23.54 -10.92 -3.76
C TYR A 12 22.49 -11.48 -4.72
N ALA A 13 22.24 -10.82 -5.86
CA ALA A 13 21.40 -11.35 -6.92
C ALA A 13 21.91 -12.70 -7.45
N LYS A 14 23.23 -12.82 -7.64
CA LYS A 14 23.86 -14.08 -8.07
C LYS A 14 23.83 -15.16 -6.98
N LYS A 15 24.04 -14.79 -5.72
CA LYS A 15 24.10 -15.72 -4.59
C LYS A 15 22.72 -16.22 -4.16
N TYR A 16 21.71 -15.38 -4.28
CA TYR A 16 20.33 -15.68 -3.90
C TYR A 16 19.39 -15.36 -5.06
N PRO A 17 19.45 -16.13 -6.17
CA PRO A 17 18.68 -15.84 -7.38
C PRO A 17 17.16 -15.80 -7.11
N LEU A 18 16.67 -16.59 -6.16
CA LEU A 18 15.25 -16.62 -5.74
C LEU A 18 14.80 -15.43 -4.89
N THR A 19 15.73 -14.60 -4.39
CA THR A 19 15.41 -13.39 -3.62
C THR A 19 15.21 -12.18 -4.53
N PHE A 20 15.74 -12.25 -5.76
CA PHE A 20 15.70 -11.19 -6.77
C PHE A 20 15.03 -11.67 -8.06
N THR A 21 14.19 -12.72 -7.99
CA THR A 21 13.47 -13.22 -9.17
C THR A 21 12.50 -12.19 -9.71
N ASP A 22 12.60 -11.97 -11.02
CA ASP A 22 11.66 -11.18 -11.81
C ASP A 22 10.22 -11.69 -11.71
N ASP A 23 9.35 -10.76 -11.29
CA ASP A 23 7.98 -10.45 -11.72
C ASP A 23 7.16 -11.50 -12.53
N TYR A 24 6.98 -12.72 -12.01
CA TYR A 24 5.93 -13.65 -12.49
C TYR A 24 4.49 -13.15 -12.18
N SER A 25 4.33 -12.02 -11.47
CA SER A 25 3.04 -11.51 -11.00
C SER A 25 2.14 -10.96 -12.12
N LYS A 26 2.73 -10.48 -13.21
CA LYS A 26 2.00 -9.80 -14.30
C LYS A 26 1.21 -10.76 -15.19
N THR A 27 1.58 -12.04 -15.25
CA THR A 27 0.96 -13.02 -16.15
C THR A 27 0.01 -13.98 -15.43
N ASP A 28 -0.04 -13.95 -14.09
CA ASP A 28 -0.96 -14.77 -13.31
C ASP A 28 -2.38 -14.14 -13.33
N PRO A 29 -3.38 -14.81 -13.96
CA PRO A 29 -4.75 -14.31 -13.97
C PRO A 29 -5.34 -14.17 -12.57
N PHE A 30 -4.96 -15.03 -11.63
CA PHE A 30 -5.43 -14.98 -10.25
C PHE A 30 -4.92 -13.72 -9.54
N LEU A 31 -3.63 -13.40 -9.66
CA LEU A 31 -3.07 -12.18 -9.07
C LEU A 31 -3.61 -10.91 -9.73
N THR A 32 -4.00 -10.99 -11.00
CA THR A 32 -4.66 -9.87 -11.71
C THR A 32 -6.04 -9.60 -11.14
N GLU A 33 -6.83 -10.65 -10.94
CA GLU A 33 -8.16 -10.49 -10.35
C GLU A 33 -8.08 -10.05 -8.88
N LEU A 34 -7.18 -10.66 -8.11
CA LEU A 34 -6.94 -10.27 -6.71
C LEU A 34 -6.61 -8.78 -6.57
N TYR A 35 -5.79 -8.25 -7.47
CA TYR A 35 -5.44 -6.84 -7.47
C TYR A 35 -6.59 -5.93 -7.82
N ARG A 36 -7.44 -6.32 -8.79
CA ARG A 36 -8.66 -5.57 -9.09
C ARG A 36 -9.58 -5.53 -7.88
N GLU A 37 -9.77 -6.65 -7.20
CA GLU A 37 -10.57 -6.70 -5.98
C GLU A 37 -9.97 -5.82 -4.87
N ALA A 38 -8.65 -5.82 -4.69
CA ALA A 38 -7.96 -4.96 -3.74
C ALA A 38 -8.21 -3.47 -4.02
N TRP A 39 -8.12 -3.06 -5.30
CA TRP A 39 -8.45 -1.69 -5.71
C TRP A 39 -9.93 -1.34 -5.47
N GLN A 40 -10.85 -2.27 -5.68
CA GLN A 40 -12.26 -2.04 -5.35
C GLN A 40 -12.47 -1.84 -3.85
N VAL A 41 -11.77 -2.60 -3.00
CA VAL A 41 -11.76 -2.41 -1.54
C VAL A 41 -11.20 -1.02 -1.20
N ALA A 42 -10.08 -0.64 -1.80
CA ALA A 42 -9.45 0.67 -1.59
C ALA A 42 -10.39 1.83 -1.93
N VAL A 43 -11.05 1.79 -3.09
CA VAL A 43 -12.02 2.81 -3.51
C VAL A 43 -13.22 2.89 -2.55
N ARG A 44 -13.76 1.73 -2.14
CA ARG A 44 -14.88 1.71 -1.17
C ARG A 44 -14.47 2.26 0.20
N ALA A 45 -13.28 1.89 0.68
CA ALA A 45 -12.74 2.43 1.92
C ALA A 45 -12.55 3.94 1.83
N ALA A 46 -11.96 4.44 0.73
CA ALA A 46 -11.78 5.86 0.48
C ALA A 46 -13.10 6.64 0.51
N ALA A 47 -14.15 6.12 -0.14
CA ALA A 47 -15.49 6.72 -0.10
C ALA A 47 -16.03 6.82 1.34
N ILE A 48 -15.93 5.75 2.13
CA ILE A 48 -16.37 5.75 3.54
C ILE A 48 -15.59 6.77 4.37
N LEU A 49 -14.26 6.85 4.18
CA LEU A 49 -13.41 7.79 4.89
C LEU A 49 -13.79 9.25 4.57
N LYS A 50 -14.06 9.56 3.29
CA LYS A 50 -14.51 10.89 2.86
C LYS A 50 -15.90 11.22 3.41
N GLU A 51 -16.87 10.34 3.21
CA GLU A 51 -18.29 10.60 3.52
C GLU A 51 -18.60 10.60 5.02
N ARG A 52 -18.02 9.67 5.79
CA ARG A 52 -18.39 9.45 7.20
C ARG A 52 -17.40 10.03 8.18
N TYR A 53 -16.13 10.12 7.80
CA TYR A 53 -15.04 10.52 8.68
C TYR A 53 -14.44 11.89 8.32
N GLY A 54 -14.87 12.49 7.21
CA GLY A 54 -14.46 13.83 6.80
C GLY A 54 -13.06 13.88 6.19
N ALA A 55 -12.53 12.75 5.71
CA ALA A 55 -11.25 12.76 5.01
C ALA A 55 -11.33 13.70 3.80
N GLN A 56 -10.38 14.62 3.70
CA GLN A 56 -10.31 15.59 2.60
C GLN A 56 -9.56 15.01 1.41
N LYS A 57 -8.59 14.14 1.69
CA LYS A 57 -7.75 13.45 0.71
C LYS A 57 -7.55 12.03 1.16
N VAL A 58 -7.64 11.07 0.24
CA VAL A 58 -7.30 9.67 0.48
C VAL A 58 -6.37 9.21 -0.63
N VAL A 59 -5.27 8.56 -0.26
CA VAL A 59 -4.23 8.10 -1.19
C VAL A 59 -3.94 6.63 -0.93
N ALA A 60 -4.01 5.81 -1.98
CA ALA A 60 -3.45 4.46 -1.95
C ALA A 60 -1.94 4.52 -2.14
N PHE A 61 -1.21 3.68 -1.41
CA PHE A 61 0.25 3.57 -1.55
C PHE A 61 0.71 2.12 -1.39
N GLY A 62 2.03 1.91 -1.22
CA GLY A 62 2.58 0.59 -0.91
C GLY A 62 2.50 -0.39 -2.07
N SER A 63 2.19 -1.65 -1.76
CA SER A 63 2.16 -2.71 -2.79
C SER A 63 0.98 -2.58 -3.76
N LEU A 64 -0.04 -1.79 -3.41
CA LEU A 64 -1.20 -1.59 -4.26
C LEU A 64 -0.92 -0.66 -5.44
N VAL A 65 0.02 0.28 -5.30
CA VAL A 65 0.42 1.20 -6.39
C VAL A 65 1.58 0.65 -7.22
N ASP A 66 2.42 -0.21 -6.65
CA ASP A 66 3.49 -0.90 -7.38
C ASP A 66 3.13 -2.36 -7.65
N ARG A 67 2.67 -2.61 -8.88
CA ARG A 67 2.25 -3.93 -9.35
C ARG A 67 3.32 -5.01 -9.17
N SER A 68 4.61 -4.68 -9.27
CA SER A 68 5.70 -5.65 -9.11
C SER A 68 5.86 -6.14 -7.67
N ARG A 69 5.37 -5.35 -6.70
CA ARG A 69 5.38 -5.66 -5.26
C ARG A 69 4.07 -6.29 -4.78
N PHE A 70 3.04 -6.33 -5.62
CA PHE A 70 1.76 -6.91 -5.27
C PHE A 70 1.82 -8.43 -5.27
N SER A 71 1.34 -9.04 -4.19
CA SER A 71 1.31 -10.50 -4.02
C SER A 71 -0.03 -10.96 -3.44
N ARG A 72 -0.22 -12.27 -3.35
CA ARG A 72 -1.41 -12.86 -2.70
C ARG A 72 -1.57 -12.50 -1.21
N TRP A 73 -0.52 -11.97 -0.60
CA TRP A 73 -0.48 -11.58 0.81
C TRP A 73 -0.49 -10.05 1.00
N SER A 74 -0.62 -9.29 -0.09
CA SER A 74 -0.68 -7.84 -0.03
C SER A 74 -1.92 -7.36 0.71
N ASP A 75 -1.69 -6.36 1.55
CA ASP A 75 -2.68 -5.50 2.17
C ASP A 75 -3.10 -4.34 1.24
N VAL A 76 -4.10 -3.60 1.69
CA VAL A 76 -4.57 -2.35 1.08
C VAL A 76 -4.11 -1.21 1.98
N ASP A 77 -3.02 -0.57 1.58
CA ASP A 77 -2.44 0.58 2.28
C ASP A 77 -3.12 1.88 1.84
N LEU A 78 -3.73 2.60 2.80
CA LEU A 78 -4.39 3.88 2.58
C LEU A 78 -3.85 4.94 3.54
N ALA A 79 -3.69 6.15 3.01
CA ALA A 79 -3.34 7.34 3.75
C ALA A 79 -4.50 8.34 3.65
N ALA A 80 -4.95 8.92 4.76
CA ALA A 80 -6.06 9.86 4.75
C ALA A 80 -5.75 11.13 5.54
N TRP A 81 -6.00 12.30 4.94
CA TRP A 81 -5.82 13.61 5.56
C TRP A 81 -7.13 14.19 6.04
N GLY A 82 -7.09 14.95 7.13
CA GLY A 82 -8.21 15.74 7.62
C GLY A 82 -9.27 14.93 8.38
N ILE A 83 -9.00 13.66 8.69
CA ILE A 83 -9.81 12.91 9.65
C ILE A 83 -9.50 13.47 11.04
N PRO A 84 -10.49 13.93 11.83
CA PRO A 84 -10.23 14.39 13.19
C PRO A 84 -9.65 13.28 14.08
N ASP A 85 -8.67 13.60 14.93
CA ASP A 85 -7.97 12.64 15.81
C ASP A 85 -8.93 11.79 16.64
N ASN A 86 -10.01 12.40 17.16
CA ASN A 86 -11.01 11.72 17.97
C ASN A 86 -11.89 10.71 17.19
N ARG A 87 -11.76 10.69 15.86
CA ARG A 87 -12.46 9.77 14.95
C ARG A 87 -11.52 8.84 14.19
N PHE A 88 -10.20 9.07 14.22
CA PHE A 88 -9.24 8.30 13.44
C PHE A 88 -9.33 6.79 13.73
N TYR A 89 -9.28 6.37 14.98
CA TYR A 89 -9.37 4.95 15.33
C TYR A 89 -10.74 4.32 15.02
N ALA A 90 -11.81 5.11 15.05
CA ALA A 90 -13.13 4.65 14.59
C ALA A 90 -13.15 4.44 13.07
N ALA A 91 -12.43 5.29 12.32
CA ALA A 91 -12.24 5.14 10.89
C ALA A 91 -11.45 3.86 10.57
N VAL A 92 -10.33 3.64 11.28
CA VAL A 92 -9.52 2.40 11.21
C VAL A 92 -10.42 1.18 11.40
N GLY A 93 -11.19 1.13 12.48
CA GLY A 93 -12.06 0.00 12.78
C GLY A 93 -13.07 -0.33 11.67
N VAL A 94 -13.63 0.68 11.03
CA VAL A 94 -14.58 0.47 9.92
C VAL A 94 -13.89 0.01 8.65
N VAL A 95 -12.75 0.58 8.28
CA VAL A 95 -12.06 0.17 7.03
C VAL A 95 -11.41 -1.20 7.17
N THR A 96 -10.87 -1.55 8.34
CA THR A 96 -10.34 -2.89 8.60
C THR A 96 -11.44 -3.96 8.56
N GLY A 97 -12.69 -3.60 8.90
CA GLY A 97 -13.86 -4.49 8.79
C GLY A 97 -14.51 -4.55 7.41
N LEU A 98 -13.97 -3.85 6.40
CA LEU A 98 -14.61 -3.73 5.08
C LEU A 98 -14.47 -4.99 4.21
N SER A 99 -13.47 -5.82 4.49
CA SER A 99 -13.19 -7.04 3.74
C SER A 99 -12.61 -8.11 4.66
N GLU A 100 -13.13 -9.33 4.56
CA GLU A 100 -12.51 -10.50 5.19
C GLU A 100 -11.27 -10.97 4.42
N LYS A 101 -11.16 -10.59 3.14
CA LYS A 101 -10.11 -11.04 2.22
C LYS A 101 -8.89 -10.14 2.25
N PHE A 102 -9.08 -8.82 2.39
CA PHE A 102 -8.01 -7.83 2.38
C PHE A 102 -7.96 -7.09 3.71
N LYS A 103 -6.79 -7.10 4.34
CA LYS A 103 -6.52 -6.20 5.46
C LYS A 103 -6.33 -4.79 4.89
N VAL A 104 -7.11 -3.84 5.39
CA VAL A 104 -6.93 -2.42 5.09
C VAL A 104 -6.14 -1.78 6.22
N ASP A 105 -4.95 -1.25 5.92
CA ASP A 105 -4.16 -0.44 6.85
C ASP A 105 -4.36 1.04 6.51
N LEU A 106 -4.76 1.82 7.52
CA LEU A 106 -5.01 3.24 7.41
C LEU A 106 -3.92 4.00 8.18
N VAL A 107 -3.25 4.91 7.50
CA VAL A 107 -2.19 5.76 8.04
C VAL A 107 -2.64 7.21 8.08
N ASP A 108 -2.35 7.87 9.19
CA ASP A 108 -2.41 9.32 9.31
C ASP A 108 -1.09 9.93 8.78
N PRO A 109 -1.11 10.68 7.67
CA PRO A 109 0.10 11.28 7.13
C PRO A 109 0.68 12.38 8.02
N GLU A 110 -0.10 12.96 8.93
CA GLU A 110 0.34 14.01 9.85
C GLU A 110 1.11 13.46 11.06
N ASP A 111 0.85 12.21 11.46
CA ASP A 111 1.50 11.54 12.60
C ASP A 111 2.45 10.38 12.21
N CYS A 112 2.67 10.14 10.91
CA CYS A 112 3.58 9.09 10.45
C CYS A 112 5.03 9.57 10.29
N ARG A 113 5.96 8.61 10.17
CA ARG A 113 7.39 8.89 9.93
C ARG A 113 7.55 9.72 8.65
N ALA A 114 8.40 10.76 8.69
CA ALA A 114 8.66 11.63 7.55
C ALA A 114 9.10 10.88 6.27
N SER A 115 9.81 9.75 6.40
CA SER A 115 10.17 8.91 5.25
C SER A 115 8.95 8.27 4.59
N LEU A 116 7.98 7.81 5.40
CA LEU A 116 6.75 7.19 4.91
C LEU A 116 5.85 8.25 4.28
N ARG A 117 5.68 9.40 4.93
CA ARG A 117 4.92 10.53 4.37
C ARG A 117 5.44 10.92 2.98
N ARG A 118 6.75 11.05 2.81
CA ARG A 118 7.36 11.36 1.52
C ARG A 118 7.05 10.30 0.46
N ALA A 119 7.15 9.02 0.82
CA ALA A 119 6.82 7.94 -0.10
C ALA A 119 5.35 7.97 -0.53
N ILE A 120 4.43 8.21 0.41
CA ILE A 120 3.00 8.38 0.12
C ILE A 120 2.77 9.56 -0.83
N GLU A 121 3.42 10.70 -0.58
CA GLU A 121 3.26 11.90 -1.41
C GLU A 121 3.89 11.76 -2.80
N SER A 122 4.97 10.98 -2.96
CA SER A 122 5.67 10.82 -4.24
C SER A 122 5.17 9.67 -5.11
N GLU A 123 4.78 8.55 -4.50
CA GLU A 123 4.42 7.30 -5.20
C GLU A 123 2.92 6.99 -5.12
N GLY A 124 2.21 7.63 -4.20
CA GLY A 124 0.81 7.34 -3.95
C GLY A 124 -0.13 7.79 -5.06
N VAL A 125 -1.26 7.10 -5.17
CA VAL A 125 -2.34 7.41 -6.11
C VAL A 125 -3.55 7.89 -5.33
N GLU A 126 -4.03 9.10 -5.65
CA GLU A 126 -5.22 9.66 -5.02
C GLU A 126 -6.50 8.93 -5.47
N LEU A 127 -7.37 8.65 -4.50
CA LEU A 127 -8.67 8.01 -4.61
C LEU A 127 -9.77 8.99 -4.24
#